data_AF-A0A7V7N1W6-F1
#
_entry.id   AF-A0A7V7N1W6-F1
#
_cell.length_a   1.000
_cell.length_b   1.000
_cell.length_c   1.000
_cell.angle_alpha   90.00
_cell.angle_beta   90.00
_cell.angle_gamma   90.00
#
_symmetry.space_group_name_H-M   'P 1'
#
loop_
_entity.id
_entity.type
_entity.pdbx_description
1 polymer ?
#
loop_
_entity_poly.entity_id
_entity_poly.type
_entity_poly.pdbx_seq_one_letter_code
_entity_poly.pdbx_strand_id
1 'polypeptide(L)'
;MIGKLIDLGFLKLSNWELLDGDLHCDFCKYANEKNILYAYVIDGQIKYIGQTVMELKQRLYGYKKPGPTQSTNIRLNELIKNVIIDGMTSPP
;
A
#
# COMPACT_ATOMS: atom_id res chain seq x y z
N MET A 1 -8.90 12.77 3.98
CA MET A 1 -9.61 12.13 5.11
C MET A 1 -10.36 10.94 4.55
N ILE A 2 -10.33 9.80 5.24
CA ILE A 2 -10.86 8.51 4.74
C ILE A 2 -12.33 8.56 4.28
N GLY A 3 -13.17 9.38 4.92
CA GLY A 3 -14.57 9.54 4.52
C GLY A 3 -14.75 9.93 3.05
N LYS A 4 -13.94 10.88 2.55
CA LYS A 4 -13.99 11.30 1.14
C LYS A 4 -13.64 10.17 0.16
N LEU A 5 -12.79 9.22 0.55
CA LEU A 5 -12.46 8.08 -0.31
C LEU A 5 -13.64 7.12 -0.41
N ILE A 6 -14.31 6.88 0.72
CA ILE A 6 -15.51 6.04 0.76
C ILE A 6 -16.62 6.65 -0.10
N ASP A 7 -16.84 7.96 0.00
CA ASP A 7 -17.82 8.68 -0.82
C ASP A 7 -17.50 8.59 -2.34
N LEU A 8 -16.23 8.48 -2.69
CA LEU A 8 -15.75 8.28 -4.07
C LEU A 8 -15.76 6.81 -4.51
N GLY A 9 -16.27 5.89 -3.67
CA GLY A 9 -16.39 4.46 -3.99
C GLY A 9 -15.13 3.65 -3.73
N PHE A 10 -14.13 4.19 -3.02
CA PHE A 10 -12.99 3.37 -2.58
C PHE A 10 -13.42 2.41 -1.49
N LEU A 11 -12.94 1.18 -1.59
CA LEU A 11 -13.16 0.13 -0.60
C LEU A 11 -11.86 -0.14 0.15
N LYS A 12 -11.96 -0.40 1.46
CA LYS A 12 -10.80 -0.89 2.22
C LYS A 12 -10.43 -2.27 1.69
N LEU A 13 -9.20 -2.38 1.18
CA LEU A 13 -8.72 -3.56 0.50
C LEU A 13 -7.97 -4.52 1.44
N SER A 14 -6.90 -4.02 2.06
CA SER A 14 -5.98 -4.79 2.90
C SER A 14 -5.10 -3.84 3.71
N ASN A 15 -4.43 -4.37 4.72
CA ASN A 15 -3.36 -3.70 5.43
C ASN A 15 -2.00 -4.26 4.97
N TRP A 16 -0.94 -3.46 5.12
CA TRP A 16 0.42 -3.97 5.02
C TRP A 16 0.90 -4.44 6.37
N GLU A 17 1.65 -5.53 6.36
CA GLU A 17 2.32 -6.11 7.53
C GLU A 17 3.81 -6.29 7.23
N LEU A 18 4.62 -6.36 8.28
CA LEU A 18 6.04 -6.65 8.18
C LEU A 18 6.28 -8.04 8.76
N LEU A 19 6.71 -8.98 7.90
CA LEU A 19 7.05 -10.35 8.27
C LEU A 19 8.50 -10.60 7.88
N ASP A 20 9.34 -10.94 8.85
CA ASP A 20 10.78 -11.20 8.65
C ASP A 20 11.52 -10.09 7.87
N GLY A 21 11.10 -8.83 8.07
CA GLY A 21 11.69 -7.65 7.41
C GLY A 21 11.16 -7.36 6.00
N ASP A 22 10.26 -8.21 5.48
CA ASP A 22 9.60 -8.05 4.19
C ASP A 22 8.15 -7.60 4.34
N LEU A 23 7.69 -6.77 3.39
CA LEU A 23 6.29 -6.36 3.34
C LEU A 23 5.40 -7.52 2.91
N HIS A 24 4.33 -7.74 3.66
CA HIS A 24 3.25 -8.66 3.32
C HIS A 24 1.94 -7.92 3.21
N CYS A 25 1.10 -8.35 2.28
CA CYS A 25 -0.25 -7.87 2.11
C CYS A 25 -1.02 -9.06 1.54
N ASP A 26 -2.04 -9.51 2.27
CA ASP A 26 -2.83 -10.66 1.86
C ASP A 26 -3.42 -10.44 0.47
N PHE A 27 -3.49 -11.52 -0.30
CA PHE A 27 -4.02 -11.47 -1.66
C PHE A 27 -5.46 -10.95 -1.64
N CYS A 28 -5.59 -9.72 -2.12
CA CYS A 28 -6.81 -8.98 -1.97
C CYS A 28 -7.83 -9.42 -3.02
N LYS A 29 -9.12 -9.36 -2.66
CA LYS A 29 -10.21 -9.20 -3.63
C LYS A 29 -9.75 -8.16 -4.68
N TYR A 30 -9.84 -8.44 -5.98
CA TYR A 30 -9.32 -7.60 -7.08
C TYR A 30 -7.81 -7.73 -7.43
N ALA A 31 -7.07 -8.70 -6.87
CA ALA A 31 -5.66 -8.90 -7.18
C ALA A 31 -5.32 -9.01 -8.69
N ASN A 32 -6.20 -9.61 -9.49
CA ASN A 32 -6.02 -9.79 -10.94
C ASN A 32 -6.62 -8.66 -11.79
N GLU A 33 -7.30 -7.70 -11.16
CA GLU A 33 -7.94 -6.60 -11.87
C GLU A 33 -6.92 -5.55 -12.30
N LYS A 34 -7.23 -4.86 -13.40
CA LYS A 34 -6.40 -3.82 -14.01
C LYS A 34 -7.15 -2.48 -14.01
N ASN A 35 -6.44 -1.40 -14.35
CA ASN A 35 -7.00 -0.04 -14.41
C ASN A 35 -7.61 0.39 -13.07
N ILE A 36 -6.90 0.08 -11.98
CA ILE A 36 -7.35 0.39 -10.62
C ILE A 36 -6.73 1.69 -10.13
N LEU A 37 -7.59 2.55 -9.58
CA LEU A 37 -7.20 3.66 -8.72
C LEU A 37 -7.17 3.17 -7.26
N TYR A 38 -6.06 3.38 -6.56
CA TYR A 38 -5.87 2.96 -5.17
C TYR A 38 -5.24 4.08 -4.36
N ALA A 39 -5.38 3.99 -3.03
CA ALA A 39 -4.82 4.95 -2.10
C ALA A 39 -4.17 4.25 -0.90
N TYR A 40 -3.02 4.77 -0.47
CA TYR A 40 -2.45 4.45 0.85
C TYR A 40 -2.91 5.48 1.86
N VAL A 41 -3.48 4.95 2.95
CA VAL A 41 -4.03 5.74 4.06
C VAL A 41 -3.31 5.31 5.32
N ILE A 42 -2.78 6.29 6.06
CA ILE A 42 -2.09 6.12 7.33
C ILE A 42 -2.80 7.04 8.33
N ASP A 43 -3.31 6.47 9.42
CA ASP A 43 -4.08 7.18 10.46
C ASP A 43 -5.20 8.06 9.89
N GLY A 44 -5.96 7.51 8.94
CA GLY A 44 -7.08 8.20 8.28
C GLY A 44 -6.68 9.32 7.30
N GLN A 45 -5.38 9.56 7.12
CA GLN A 45 -4.83 10.52 6.17
C GLN A 45 -4.32 9.83 4.91
N ILE A 46 -4.69 10.38 3.76
CA ILE A 46 -4.23 9.89 2.45
C ILE A 46 -2.77 10.31 2.29
N LYS A 47 -1.86 9.34 2.18
CA LYS A 47 -0.42 9.60 1.98
C LYS A 47 -0.01 9.43 0.52
N TYR A 48 -0.75 8.63 -0.23
CA TYR A 48 -0.48 8.40 -1.64
C TYR A 48 -1.75 7.97 -2.37
N ILE A 49 -1.96 8.49 -3.57
CA ILE A 49 -2.95 7.98 -4.53
C ILE A 49 -2.17 7.56 -5.76
N GLY A 50 -2.46 6.36 -6.27
CA GLY A 50 -1.84 5.85 -7.47
C GLY A 50 -2.87 5.17 -8.37
N GLN A 51 -2.56 5.12 -9.65
CA GLN A 51 -3.28 4.32 -10.62
C GLN A 51 -2.35 3.25 -11.19
N THR A 52 -2.91 2.13 -11.62
CA THR A 52 -2.15 1.11 -12.34
C THR A 52 -2.94 0.54 -13.50
N VAL A 53 -2.27 0.42 -14.65
CA VAL A 53 -2.78 -0.30 -15.84
C VAL A 53 -2.43 -1.79 -15.79
N MET A 54 -1.53 -2.18 -14.88
CA MET A 54 -1.16 -3.57 -14.63
C MET A 54 -2.13 -4.22 -13.64
N GLU A 55 -1.98 -5.51 -13.41
CA GLU A 55 -2.76 -6.18 -12.36
C GLU A 55 -2.39 -5.60 -11.00
N LEU A 56 -3.38 -5.42 -10.13
CA LEU A 56 -3.15 -4.84 -8.80
C LEU A 56 -2.08 -5.61 -8.02
N LYS A 57 -2.09 -6.95 -8.09
CA LYS A 57 -1.07 -7.79 -7.45
C LYS A 57 0.34 -7.50 -7.96
N GLN A 58 0.50 -7.21 -9.24
CA GLN A 58 1.81 -6.87 -9.82
C GLN A 58 2.27 -5.50 -9.30
N ARG A 59 1.35 -4.53 -9.19
CA ARG A 59 1.66 -3.21 -8.63
C ARG A 59 2.07 -3.32 -7.16
N LEU A 60 1.33 -4.07 -6.36
CA LEU A 60 1.64 -4.30 -4.95
C LEU A 60 2.94 -5.09 -4.77
N TYR A 61 3.19 -6.10 -5.59
CA TYR A 61 4.46 -6.84 -5.58
C TYR A 61 5.65 -5.92 -5.86
N GLY A 62 5.51 -4.97 -6.78
CA GLY A 62 6.55 -3.97 -7.06
C GLY A 62 6.93 -3.15 -5.83
N TYR A 63 5.99 -2.88 -4.92
CA TYR A 63 6.30 -2.23 -3.64
C TYR A 63 6.93 -3.17 -2.64
N LYS A 64 6.55 -4.45 -2.65
CA LYS A 64 7.17 -5.47 -1.79
C LYS A 64 8.64 -5.68 -2.14
N LYS A 65 8.94 -5.83 -3.44
CA LYS A 65 10.30 -6.10 -3.97
C LYS A 65 10.62 -5.11 -5.09
N PRO A 66 10.97 -3.86 -4.76
CA PRO A 66 11.31 -2.87 -5.76
C PRO A 66 12.61 -3.23 -6.48
N GLY A 67 12.65 -3.05 -7.80
CA GLY A 67 13.91 -3.07 -8.55
C GLY A 67 14.76 -1.83 -8.26
N PRO A 68 16.09 -1.88 -8.50
CA PRO A 68 17.02 -0.81 -8.11
C PRO A 68 16.75 0.54 -8.77
N THR A 69 16.09 0.56 -9.93
CA THR A 69 15.74 1.78 -10.67
C THR A 69 14.31 2.26 -10.40
N GLN A 70 13.54 1.52 -9.62
CA GLN A 70 12.12 1.83 -9.37
C GLN A 70 11.95 2.78 -8.19
N SER A 71 12.45 4.01 -8.33
CA SER A 71 12.51 5.02 -7.26
C SER A 71 11.18 5.22 -6.51
N THR A 72 10.05 5.23 -7.22
CA THR A 72 8.72 5.32 -6.59
C THR A 72 8.42 4.11 -5.72
N ASN A 73 8.76 2.91 -6.18
CA ASN A 73 8.50 1.69 -5.43
C ASN A 73 9.43 1.58 -4.22
N ILE A 74 10.70 1.99 -4.36
CA ILE A 74 11.67 2.07 -3.25
C ILE A 74 11.13 3.01 -2.16
N ARG A 75 10.77 4.23 -2.55
CA ARG A 75 10.20 5.22 -1.61
C ARG A 75 8.95 4.71 -0.90
N LEU A 76 8.05 4.04 -1.62
CA LEU A 76 6.82 3.50 -1.03
C LEU A 76 7.10 2.30 -0.12
N ASN A 77 8.06 1.44 -0.46
CA ASN A 77 8.52 0.35 0.41
C ASN A 77 9.03 0.90 1.74
N GLU A 78 9.95 1.86 1.69
CA GLU A 78 10.52 2.51 2.88
C GLU A 78 9.44 3.21 3.71
N LEU A 79 8.54 3.97 3.06
CA LEU A 79 7.44 4.65 3.75
C LEU A 79 6.56 3.66 4.51
N ILE A 80 6.15 2.55 3.87
CA ILE A 80 5.28 1.55 4.49
C ILE A 80 6.01 0.86 5.64
N LYS A 81 7.27 0.46 5.46
CA LYS A 81 8.08 -0.17 6.51
C LYS A 81 8.24 0.74 7.72
N ASN A 82 8.63 1.99 7.50
CA ASN A 82 8.82 2.97 8.58
C ASN A 82 7.53 3.18 9.37
N VAL A 83 6.39 3.32 8.69
CA VAL A 83 5.10 3.51 9.37
C VAL A 83 4.71 2.31 10.23
N ILE A 84 4.97 1.08 9.76
CA ILE A 84 4.70 -0.12 10.55
C ILE A 84 5.64 -0.18 11.77
N ILE A 85 6.93 0.11 11.58
CA ILE A 85 7.93 0.10 12.66
C ILE A 85 7.65 1.19 13.70
N ASP A 86 7.35 2.40 13.26
CA ASP A 86 7.02 3.54 14.12
C ASP A 86 5.72 3.28 14.91
N GLY A 87 4.74 2.65 14.25
CA GLY A 87 3.50 2.19 14.89
C GLY A 87 3.71 1.06 15.89
N MET A 88 4.71 0.19 15.68
CA MET A 88 5.11 -0.87 16.62
C MET A 88 5.94 -0.36 17.79
N THR A 89 6.67 0.74 17.63
CA THR A 89 7.54 1.34 18.67
C THR A 89 6.81 2.36 19.54
N SER A 90 5.56 2.69 19.22
CA SER A 90 4.65 3.39 20.13
C SER A 90 4.13 2.38 21.16
N PRO A 91 4.44 2.51 22.46
CA PRO A 91 4.00 1.54 23.47
C PRO A 91 2.47 1.64 23.69
N PRO A 92 1.82 0.54 24.12
CA PRO A 92 0.44 0.58 24.61
C PRO A 92 0.27 1.51 25.82
#